data_AF-J6F5S3-F1
#
_entry.id   AF-J6F5S3-F1
#
_cell.length_a   1.000
_cell.length_b   1.000
_cell.length_c   1.000
_cell.angle_alpha   90.00
_cell.angle_beta   90.00
_cell.angle_gamma   90.00
#
_symmetry.space_group_name_H-M   'P 1'
#
loop_
_entity.id
_entity.type
_entity.pdbx_description
1 polymer ?
#
loop_
_entity_poly.entity_id
_entity_poly.type
_entity_poly.pdbx_seq_one_letter_code
_entity_poly.pdbx_strand_id
1 'polypeptide(L)'
;MSDISNVRDHHLWNFGDFILISADRVRFRISSRSLFMARWASSTPKLTVSKVFADAAECAGSSEKTLEFTDQTIESAAVLDVFMRLAVYGEYFLSHFFGPSKDNLADLEDCQRHMNVLNFLKKYDCPILIRLLEMSLYDLLPYDSVRRIPIFFMGAVLENPNICAAALEKMCKGSFEQRTNTSPPRVCPADPGSISNDVWKLLPPKYARAWVVGWAMGEGAGGHLNDPRQHNLDEVIRCFKYATESYDSDDEAESDDSDGKSEEVT
;
A
#
# COMPACT_ATOMS: atom_id res chain seq x y z
N MET A 1 26.27 -18.96 -15.42
CA MET A 1 26.40 -19.44 -14.03
C MET A 1 26.67 -18.23 -13.18
N SER A 2 25.62 -17.68 -12.56
CA SER A 2 25.72 -16.53 -11.66
C SER A 2 26.52 -16.93 -10.42
N ASP A 3 27.46 -16.09 -10.03
CA ASP A 3 28.40 -16.35 -8.94
C ASP A 3 27.66 -16.39 -7.59
N ILE A 4 27.34 -17.61 -7.11
CA ILE A 4 26.66 -17.86 -5.83
C ILE A 4 27.53 -17.40 -4.63
N SER A 5 28.80 -17.05 -4.86
CA SER A 5 29.77 -16.73 -3.81
C SER A 5 29.46 -15.47 -2.99
N ASN A 6 28.53 -14.60 -3.44
CA ASN A 6 28.24 -13.34 -2.76
C ASN A 6 26.82 -13.26 -2.13
N VAL A 7 26.27 -14.38 -1.68
CA VAL A 7 24.98 -14.40 -0.97
C VAL A 7 25.21 -14.30 0.54
N ARG A 8 24.63 -13.28 1.19
CA ARG A 8 24.69 -13.07 2.65
C ARG A 8 23.46 -13.63 3.36
N ASP A 9 23.62 -14.33 4.47
CA ASP A 9 22.48 -14.82 5.25
C ASP A 9 21.85 -13.69 6.11
N HIS A 10 20.53 -13.66 6.21
CA HIS A 10 19.82 -12.72 7.06
C HIS A 10 19.99 -13.08 8.54
N HIS A 11 20.32 -12.10 9.37
CA HIS A 11 20.61 -12.31 10.80
C HIS A 11 19.46 -12.90 11.64
N LEU A 12 18.20 -12.60 11.30
CA LEU A 12 17.02 -13.12 12.01
C LEU A 12 16.35 -14.31 11.32
N TRP A 13 16.49 -14.43 10.01
CA TRP A 13 15.76 -15.39 9.18
C TRP A 13 16.75 -16.39 8.61
N ASN A 14 17.34 -17.20 9.49
CA ASN A 14 18.40 -18.16 9.15
C ASN A 14 18.04 -19.61 9.48
N PHE A 15 16.77 -19.89 9.83
CA PHE A 15 16.28 -21.25 10.11
C PHE A 15 15.04 -21.60 9.27
N GLY A 16 15.09 -22.76 8.63
CA GLY A 16 13.97 -23.27 7.83
C GLY A 16 14.40 -24.12 6.64
N ASP A 17 13.41 -24.77 6.03
CA ASP A 17 13.55 -25.66 4.86
C ASP A 17 13.19 -24.96 3.54
N PHE A 18 12.71 -23.72 3.58
CA PHE A 18 12.44 -22.89 2.41
C PHE A 18 13.41 -21.72 2.35
N ILE A 19 14.04 -21.52 1.20
CA ILE A 19 15.05 -20.49 0.96
C ILE A 19 14.51 -19.44 0.01
N LEU A 20 14.54 -18.20 0.45
CA LEU A 20 14.27 -17.02 -0.35
C LEU A 20 15.57 -16.24 -0.53
N ILE A 21 15.96 -15.93 -1.75
CA ILE A 21 17.14 -15.10 -2.04
C ILE A 21 16.65 -13.80 -2.67
N SER A 22 16.79 -12.70 -1.95
CA SER A 22 16.40 -11.36 -2.42
C SER A 22 17.19 -10.90 -3.63
N ALA A 23 16.67 -9.89 -4.34
CA ALA A 23 17.35 -9.27 -5.47
C ALA A 23 18.72 -8.65 -5.10
N ASP A 24 18.88 -8.18 -3.85
CA ASP A 24 20.14 -7.69 -3.28
C ASP A 24 20.97 -8.79 -2.57
N ARG A 25 20.76 -10.05 -2.97
CA ARG A 25 21.58 -11.22 -2.58
C ARG A 25 21.57 -11.53 -1.08
N VAL A 26 20.43 -11.34 -0.43
CA VAL A 26 20.20 -11.76 0.97
C VAL A 26 19.40 -13.03 1.01
N ARG A 27 19.92 -14.03 1.71
CA ARG A 27 19.26 -15.31 1.93
C ARG A 27 18.44 -15.28 3.22
N PHE A 28 17.16 -15.59 3.07
CA PHE A 28 16.23 -15.85 4.15
C PHE A 28 15.92 -17.34 4.17
N ARG A 29 16.02 -17.97 5.33
CA ARG A 29 15.55 -19.32 5.59
C ARG A 29 14.31 -19.23 6.49
N ILE A 30 13.25 -19.92 6.09
CA ILE A 30 11.97 -19.97 6.80
C ILE A 30 11.36 -21.36 6.71
N SER A 31 10.61 -21.75 7.73
CA SER A 31 9.82 -22.96 7.65
C SER A 31 8.76 -22.84 6.55
N SER A 32 8.79 -23.77 5.60
CA SER A 32 7.74 -23.93 4.60
C SER A 32 6.35 -24.01 5.24
N ARG A 33 6.25 -24.59 6.43
CA ARG A 33 5.03 -24.61 7.23
C ARG A 33 4.51 -23.20 7.53
N SER A 34 5.36 -22.21 7.81
CA SER A 34 4.90 -20.84 8.07
C SER A 34 4.35 -20.16 6.81
N LEU A 35 4.96 -20.42 5.65
CA LEU A 35 4.48 -19.91 4.36
C LEU A 35 3.23 -20.66 3.86
N PHE A 36 3.05 -21.91 4.24
CA PHE A 36 1.97 -22.77 3.73
C PHE A 36 0.91 -23.11 4.77
N MET A 37 0.98 -22.54 5.98
CA MET A 37 0.28 -23.10 7.16
C MET A 37 -1.22 -23.24 6.96
N ALA A 38 -1.81 -22.35 6.18
CA ALA A 38 -3.24 -22.35 6.03
C ALA A 38 -3.76 -23.27 4.88
N ARG A 39 -2.87 -24.03 4.20
CA ARG A 39 -3.26 -25.19 3.38
C ARG A 39 -3.60 -26.44 4.20
N TRP A 40 -3.04 -26.58 5.41
CA TRP A 40 -3.20 -27.80 6.21
C TRP A 40 -4.33 -27.72 7.24
N ALA A 41 -4.71 -26.53 7.68
CA ALA A 41 -5.76 -26.33 8.68
C ALA A 41 -7.18 -26.26 8.08
N SER A 42 -7.31 -26.16 6.76
CA SER A 42 -8.61 -26.02 6.11
C SER A 42 -8.69 -26.93 4.90
N SER A 43 -9.80 -27.66 4.76
CA SER A 43 -10.16 -28.38 3.53
C SER A 43 -10.38 -27.45 2.33
N THR A 44 -10.20 -26.14 2.50
CA THR A 44 -10.18 -25.17 1.41
C THR A 44 -8.74 -24.84 1.01
N PRO A 45 -8.30 -25.19 -0.21
CA PRO A 45 -6.96 -24.86 -0.72
C PRO A 45 -6.73 -23.35 -0.92
N LYS A 46 -7.72 -22.51 -0.59
CA LYS A 46 -7.71 -21.06 -0.77
C LYS A 46 -7.00 -20.28 0.33
N LEU A 47 -6.63 -20.93 1.44
CA LEU A 47 -6.04 -20.20 2.56
C LEU A 47 -4.50 -20.23 2.57
N THR A 48 -3.79 -20.49 1.48
CA THR A 48 -2.32 -20.32 1.49
C THR A 48 -1.92 -18.85 1.65
N VAL A 49 -0.77 -18.59 2.30
CA VAL A 49 -0.19 -17.23 2.35
C VAL A 49 0.12 -16.73 0.95
N SER A 50 0.57 -17.63 0.06
CA SER A 50 0.81 -17.37 -1.36
C SER A 50 0.61 -18.66 -2.15
N LYS A 51 -0.23 -18.62 -3.19
CA LYS A 51 -0.35 -19.76 -4.13
C LYS A 51 0.95 -19.93 -4.92
N VAL A 52 1.57 -18.81 -5.33
CA VAL A 52 2.82 -18.80 -6.10
C VAL A 52 3.94 -19.53 -5.36
N PHE A 53 4.11 -19.29 -4.05
CA PHE A 53 5.13 -20.00 -3.27
C PHE A 53 4.80 -21.48 -3.08
N ALA A 54 3.52 -21.85 -2.97
CA ALA A 54 3.12 -23.25 -2.87
C ALA A 54 3.44 -24.00 -4.18
N ASP A 55 3.09 -23.42 -5.33
CA ASP A 55 3.37 -24.00 -6.65
C ASP A 55 4.89 -24.10 -6.89
N ALA A 56 5.66 -23.07 -6.50
CA ALA A 56 7.11 -23.10 -6.57
C ALA A 56 7.72 -24.21 -5.69
N ALA A 57 7.16 -24.44 -4.50
CA ALA A 57 7.59 -25.50 -3.59
C ALA A 57 7.32 -26.90 -4.14
N GLU A 58 6.18 -27.09 -4.82
CA GLU A 58 5.80 -28.35 -5.44
C GLU A 58 6.72 -28.68 -6.64
N CYS A 59 7.04 -27.68 -7.46
CA CYS A 59 7.95 -27.83 -8.60
C CYS A 59 9.38 -28.24 -8.20
N ALA A 60 9.84 -27.89 -7.00
CA ALA A 60 11.15 -28.29 -6.49
C ALA A 60 11.24 -29.80 -6.13
N GLY A 61 10.11 -30.48 -5.92
CA GLY A 61 10.10 -31.90 -5.57
C GLY A 61 10.87 -32.19 -4.27
N SER A 62 11.90 -33.04 -4.36
CA SER A 62 12.76 -33.43 -3.22
C SER A 62 14.02 -32.58 -3.07
N SER A 63 14.27 -31.61 -3.96
CA SER A 63 15.43 -30.71 -3.84
C SER A 63 15.22 -29.65 -2.76
N GLU A 64 16.29 -28.95 -2.40
CA GLU A 64 16.21 -27.75 -1.57
C GLU A 64 15.26 -26.74 -2.25
N LYS A 65 14.27 -26.24 -1.50
CA LYS A 65 13.24 -25.34 -2.01
C LYS A 65 13.80 -23.93 -2.00
N THR A 66 14.37 -23.51 -3.12
CA THR A 66 15.01 -22.20 -3.26
C THR A 66 14.30 -21.37 -4.32
N LEU A 67 13.92 -20.15 -3.95
CA LEU A 67 13.38 -19.14 -4.84
C LEU A 67 14.31 -17.92 -4.86
N GLU A 68 14.79 -17.56 -6.04
CA GLU A 68 15.62 -16.37 -6.27
C GLU A 68 14.80 -15.26 -6.91
N PHE A 69 14.93 -14.08 -6.32
CA PHE A 69 14.25 -12.86 -6.75
C PHE A 69 15.19 -11.97 -7.57
N THR A 70 14.62 -11.16 -8.46
CA THR A 70 15.37 -10.35 -9.43
C THR A 70 14.96 -8.88 -9.48
N ASP A 71 13.76 -8.54 -8.98
CA ASP A 71 13.26 -7.17 -8.96
C ASP A 71 13.81 -6.41 -7.75
N GLN A 72 14.72 -5.46 -7.99
CA GLN A 72 15.36 -4.68 -6.93
C GLN A 72 14.39 -3.75 -6.18
N THR A 73 13.23 -3.45 -6.75
CA THR A 73 12.27 -2.51 -6.18
C THR A 73 11.38 -3.22 -5.17
N ILE A 74 10.71 -4.29 -5.60
CA ILE A 74 9.70 -4.98 -4.79
C ILE A 74 10.21 -6.30 -4.18
N GLU A 75 11.37 -6.82 -4.60
CA GLU A 75 11.92 -8.08 -4.10
C GLU A 75 13.29 -7.90 -3.40
N SER A 76 13.52 -6.71 -2.84
CA SER A 76 14.68 -6.43 -1.99
C SER A 76 14.58 -7.11 -0.63
N ALA A 77 15.71 -7.25 0.06
CA ALA A 77 15.78 -7.78 1.42
C ALA A 77 14.92 -6.99 2.41
N ALA A 78 14.81 -5.67 2.25
CA ALA A 78 13.98 -4.84 3.10
C ALA A 78 12.49 -5.17 2.95
N VAL A 79 12.03 -5.40 1.72
CA VAL A 79 10.64 -5.81 1.45
C VAL A 79 10.39 -7.22 1.99
N LEU A 80 11.33 -8.14 1.75
CA LEU A 80 11.22 -9.52 2.24
C LEU A 80 11.24 -9.60 3.78
N ASP A 81 12.04 -8.80 4.48
CA ASP A 81 12.01 -8.79 5.96
C ASP A 81 10.62 -8.40 6.48
N VAL A 82 9.98 -7.38 5.90
CA VAL A 82 8.61 -6.98 6.27
C VAL A 82 7.60 -8.07 5.91
N PHE A 83 7.70 -8.65 4.71
CA PHE A 83 6.85 -9.78 4.30
C PHE A 83 6.95 -10.94 5.30
N MET A 84 8.15 -11.29 5.73
CA MET A 84 8.40 -12.43 6.62
C MET A 84 7.84 -12.19 8.01
N ARG A 85 7.95 -10.97 8.54
CA ARG A 85 7.32 -10.60 9.81
C ARG A 85 5.80 -10.67 9.74
N LEU A 86 5.24 -10.16 8.66
CA LEU A 86 3.80 -10.21 8.44
C LEU A 86 3.32 -11.66 8.28
N ALA A 87 4.05 -12.49 7.54
CA ALA A 87 3.70 -13.89 7.30
C ALA A 87 3.84 -14.77 8.55
N VAL A 88 4.86 -14.54 9.38
CA VAL A 88 5.18 -15.42 10.52
C VAL A 88 4.54 -14.94 11.82
N TYR A 89 4.60 -13.64 12.09
CA TYR A 89 4.13 -13.06 13.36
C TYR A 89 2.80 -12.34 13.22
N GLY A 90 2.32 -12.11 12.00
CA GLY A 90 1.20 -11.22 11.77
C GLY A 90 1.50 -9.76 12.11
N GLU A 91 2.78 -9.42 12.24
CA GLU A 91 3.24 -8.09 12.64
C GLU A 91 3.63 -7.30 11.40
N TYR A 92 2.92 -6.20 11.15
CA TYR A 92 3.42 -5.14 10.29
C TYR A 92 4.20 -4.15 11.17
N PHE A 93 5.41 -3.75 10.80
CA PHE A 93 6.15 -2.78 11.60
C PHE A 93 5.47 -1.41 11.56
N LEU A 94 4.60 -1.21 12.55
CA LEU A 94 3.86 0.02 12.72
C LEU A 94 4.74 1.18 13.17
N SER A 95 5.94 0.88 13.69
CA SER A 95 6.94 1.86 14.12
C SER A 95 7.23 2.93 13.07
N HIS A 96 7.14 2.57 11.78
CA HIS A 96 7.28 3.54 10.70
C HIS A 96 6.12 4.53 10.66
N PHE A 97 4.88 4.17 10.97
CA PHE A 97 3.80 5.15 11.00
C PHE A 97 3.87 6.11 12.19
N PHE A 98 4.58 5.72 13.26
CA PHE A 98 4.65 6.52 14.46
C PHE A 98 5.77 7.55 14.38
N GLY A 99 5.47 8.76 14.84
CA GLY A 99 6.44 9.83 14.99
C GLY A 99 5.99 11.11 14.31
N PRO A 100 6.56 12.26 14.70
CA PRO A 100 6.29 13.52 14.03
C PRO A 100 6.72 13.40 12.56
N SER A 101 5.82 13.74 11.61
CA SER A 101 6.25 14.04 10.24
C SER A 101 7.12 15.29 10.33
N LYS A 102 8.44 15.07 10.30
CA LYS A 102 9.41 16.16 10.44
C LYS A 102 9.75 16.78 9.08
N ASP A 103 9.66 16.00 8.00
CA ASP A 103 10.01 16.43 6.64
C ASP A 103 9.25 15.62 5.56
N ASN A 104 8.88 16.27 4.45
CA ASN A 104 8.20 15.65 3.28
C ASN A 104 8.97 14.47 2.67
N LEU A 105 10.30 14.44 2.82
CA LEU A 105 11.15 13.37 2.32
C LEU A 105 10.90 12.05 3.05
N ALA A 106 10.65 12.10 4.37
CA ALA A 106 10.35 10.91 5.16
C ALA A 106 9.04 10.28 4.70
N ASP A 107 8.01 11.10 4.44
CA ASP A 107 6.73 10.61 3.94
C ASP A 107 6.87 9.93 2.57
N LEU A 108 7.74 10.43 1.69
CA LEU A 108 8.02 9.80 0.39
C LEU A 108 8.66 8.42 0.55
N GLU A 109 9.74 8.32 1.33
CA GLU A 109 10.44 7.04 1.54
C GLU A 109 9.55 5.98 2.18
N ASP A 110 8.73 6.37 3.15
CA ASP A 110 7.81 5.46 3.81
C ASP A 110 6.67 5.03 2.89
N CYS A 111 6.07 5.96 2.12
CA CYS A 111 5.09 5.61 1.10
C CYS A 111 5.67 4.60 0.11
N GLN A 112 6.87 4.85 -0.43
CA GLN A 112 7.53 3.94 -1.36
C GLN A 112 7.79 2.57 -0.74
N ARG A 113 8.28 2.52 0.51
CA ARG A 113 8.54 1.25 1.22
C ARG A 113 7.25 0.44 1.36
N HIS A 114 6.17 1.06 1.81
CA HIS A 114 4.89 0.40 2.01
C HIS A 114 4.27 -0.08 0.69
N MET A 115 4.39 0.73 -0.37
CA MET A 115 3.95 0.35 -1.72
C MET A 115 4.73 -0.83 -2.28
N ASN A 116 6.05 -0.87 -2.08
CA ASN A 116 6.87 -1.99 -2.54
C ASN A 116 6.45 -3.30 -1.87
N VAL A 117 6.12 -3.26 -0.57
CA VAL A 117 5.56 -4.41 0.14
C VAL A 117 4.21 -4.82 -0.43
N LEU A 118 3.29 -3.88 -0.64
CA LEU A 118 1.98 -4.16 -1.24
C LEU A 118 2.10 -4.77 -2.64
N ASN A 119 2.97 -4.21 -3.49
CA ASN A 119 3.21 -4.71 -4.83
C ASN A 119 3.84 -6.11 -4.81
N PHE A 120 4.73 -6.40 -3.87
CA PHE A 120 5.21 -7.76 -3.63
C PHE A 120 4.07 -8.70 -3.26
N LEU A 121 3.23 -8.32 -2.29
CA LEU A 121 2.08 -9.14 -1.87
C LEU A 121 1.09 -9.40 -3.02
N LYS A 122 0.83 -8.40 -3.87
CA LYS A 122 -0.01 -8.55 -5.06
C LYS A 122 0.65 -9.48 -6.09
N LYS A 123 1.93 -9.27 -6.41
CA LYS A 123 2.69 -10.07 -7.38
C LYS A 123 2.73 -11.55 -7.02
N TYR A 124 2.87 -11.85 -5.73
CA TYR A 124 2.94 -13.23 -5.23
C TYR A 124 1.59 -13.79 -4.76
N ASP A 125 0.49 -13.11 -5.10
CA ASP A 125 -0.88 -13.53 -4.78
C ASP A 125 -1.03 -13.90 -3.29
N CYS A 126 -0.84 -12.90 -2.42
CA CYS A 126 -0.86 -13.05 -0.97
C CYS A 126 -2.13 -12.45 -0.32
N PRO A 127 -3.36 -12.91 -0.65
CA PRO A 127 -4.60 -12.24 -0.26
C PRO A 127 -4.81 -12.19 1.26
N ILE A 128 -4.37 -13.21 2.01
CA ILE A 128 -4.50 -13.21 3.48
C ILE A 128 -3.65 -12.11 4.11
N LEU A 129 -2.42 -11.92 3.63
CA LEU A 129 -1.55 -10.88 4.17
C LEU A 129 -2.00 -9.49 3.76
N ILE A 130 -2.51 -9.34 2.53
CA ILE A 130 -3.19 -8.12 2.09
C ILE A 130 -4.34 -7.79 3.04
N ARG A 131 -5.20 -8.77 3.35
CA ARG A 131 -6.32 -8.58 4.27
C ARG A 131 -5.87 -8.25 5.70
N LEU A 132 -4.83 -8.91 6.19
CA LEU A 132 -4.25 -8.62 7.50
C LEU A 132 -3.69 -7.21 7.56
N LEU A 133 -3.06 -6.76 6.47
CA LEU A 133 -2.55 -5.40 6.35
C LEU A 133 -3.69 -4.38 6.34
N GLU A 134 -4.77 -4.61 5.60
CA GLU A 134 -5.97 -3.75 5.64
C GLU A 134 -6.53 -3.60 7.05
N MET A 135 -6.69 -4.71 7.79
CA MET A 135 -7.16 -4.68 9.18
C MET A 135 -6.20 -3.89 10.07
N SER A 136 -4.89 -4.12 9.91
CA SER A 136 -3.85 -3.39 10.65
C SER A 136 -3.92 -1.88 10.39
N LEU A 137 -4.21 -1.46 9.16
CA LEU A 137 -4.39 -0.04 8.82
C LEU A 137 -5.63 0.56 9.50
N TYR A 138 -6.73 -0.18 9.59
CA TYR A 138 -7.91 0.25 10.34
C TYR A 138 -7.61 0.41 11.83
N ASP A 139 -6.88 -0.56 12.41
CA ASP A 139 -6.50 -0.52 13.82
C ASP A 139 -5.57 0.67 14.14
N LEU A 140 -4.81 1.18 13.16
CA LEU A 140 -3.93 2.34 13.30
C LEU A 140 -4.65 3.70 13.28
N LEU A 141 -5.77 3.80 12.56
CA LEU A 141 -6.47 5.07 12.34
C LEU A 141 -6.95 5.78 13.62
N PRO A 142 -7.30 5.09 14.72
CA PRO A 142 -7.64 5.74 15.99
C PRO A 142 -6.47 6.46 16.68
N TYR A 143 -5.21 6.07 16.46
CA TYR A 143 -4.07 6.59 17.23
C TYR A 143 -3.54 7.91 16.69
N ASP A 144 -3.58 9.00 17.44
CA ASP A 144 -3.18 10.34 16.95
C ASP A 144 -1.69 10.48 16.57
N SER A 145 -0.84 9.60 17.09
CA SER A 145 0.60 9.57 16.80
C SER A 145 0.97 8.97 15.44
N VAL A 146 -0.01 8.43 14.72
CA VAL A 146 0.16 7.75 13.43
C VAL A 146 0.06 8.75 12.28
N ARG A 147 1.07 8.75 11.41
CA ARG A 147 1.06 9.50 10.16
C ARG A 147 0.01 8.96 9.19
N ARG A 148 -0.87 9.84 8.72
CA ARG A 148 -2.03 9.46 7.90
C ARG A 148 -1.73 9.40 6.41
N ILE A 149 -0.73 10.14 5.92
CA ILE A 149 -0.39 10.19 4.49
C ILE A 149 0.01 8.79 4.00
N PRO A 150 0.94 8.07 4.65
CA PRO A 150 1.25 6.70 4.26
C PRO A 150 0.02 5.77 4.27
N ILE A 151 -0.89 5.91 5.25
CA ILE A 151 -2.12 5.10 5.30
C ILE A 151 -3.05 5.40 4.12
N PHE A 152 -3.21 6.67 3.76
CA PHE A 152 -4.00 7.06 2.59
C PHE A 152 -3.45 6.42 1.30
N PHE A 153 -2.13 6.50 1.10
CA PHE A 153 -1.46 5.93 -0.07
C PHE A 153 -1.57 4.42 -0.11
N MET A 154 -1.42 3.75 1.03
CA MET A 154 -1.62 2.30 1.12
C MET A 154 -3.07 1.93 0.81
N GLY A 155 -4.05 2.67 1.34
CA GLY A 155 -5.46 2.49 1.00
C GLY A 155 -5.72 2.63 -0.50
N ALA A 156 -5.07 3.59 -1.15
CA ALA A 156 -5.21 3.83 -2.58
C ALA A 156 -4.62 2.69 -3.42
N VAL A 157 -3.43 2.20 -3.05
CA VAL A 157 -2.81 1.03 -3.70
C VAL A 157 -3.59 -0.25 -3.42
N LEU A 158 -4.23 -0.37 -2.27
CA LEU A 158 -5.15 -1.47 -1.94
C LEU A 158 -6.50 -1.36 -2.65
N GLU A 159 -6.73 -0.27 -3.40
CA GLU A 159 -8.01 0.05 -4.02
C GLU A 159 -9.17 0.06 -3.00
N ASN A 160 -8.87 0.52 -1.78
CA ASN A 160 -9.82 0.55 -0.67
C ASN A 160 -10.20 2.00 -0.33
N PRO A 161 -11.28 2.54 -0.94
CA PRO A 161 -11.69 3.94 -0.71
C PRO A 161 -12.09 4.22 0.74
N ASN A 162 -12.45 3.20 1.52
CA ASN A 162 -12.82 3.37 2.92
C ASN A 162 -11.58 3.65 3.80
N ILE A 163 -10.44 3.01 3.53
CA ILE A 163 -9.17 3.31 4.23
C ILE A 163 -8.72 4.73 3.88
N CYS A 164 -8.75 5.09 2.58
CA CYS A 164 -8.43 6.45 2.13
C CYS A 164 -9.31 7.51 2.80
N ALA A 165 -10.62 7.30 2.79
CA ALA A 165 -11.57 8.21 3.41
C ALA A 165 -11.30 8.40 4.91
N ALA A 166 -11.11 7.30 5.64
CA ALA A 166 -10.84 7.38 7.07
C ALA A 166 -9.49 8.05 7.37
N ALA A 167 -8.47 7.86 6.52
CA ALA A 167 -7.20 8.57 6.63
C ALA A 167 -7.36 10.09 6.41
N LEU A 168 -8.08 10.50 5.36
CA LEU A 168 -8.40 11.92 5.09
C LEU A 168 -9.17 12.56 6.24
N GLU A 169 -10.16 11.86 6.78
CA GLU A 169 -10.95 12.34 7.90
C GLU A 169 -10.07 12.66 9.11
N LYS A 170 -9.13 11.76 9.42
CA LYS A 170 -8.19 11.92 10.53
C LYS A 170 -7.14 13.00 10.28
N MET A 171 -6.68 13.19 9.05
CA MET A 171 -5.78 14.31 8.69
C MET A 171 -6.40 15.67 9.00
N CYS A 172 -7.70 15.81 8.72
CA CYS A 172 -8.40 17.05 9.01
C CYS A 172 -8.62 17.27 10.52
N LYS A 173 -9.12 16.26 11.23
CA LYS A 173 -9.50 16.38 12.65
C LYS A 173 -8.31 16.63 13.58
N GLY A 174 -7.18 15.95 13.37
CA GLY A 174 -6.00 16.07 14.25
C GLY A 174 -5.30 17.44 14.21
N SER A 175 -5.61 18.27 13.22
CA SER A 175 -4.91 19.55 12.99
C SER A 175 -5.73 20.78 13.40
N PHE A 176 -6.98 20.64 13.85
CA PHE A 176 -7.84 21.82 14.08
C PHE A 176 -7.30 22.74 15.19
N GLU A 177 -7.07 22.21 16.40
CA GLU A 177 -6.63 22.99 17.56
C GLU A 177 -5.20 23.55 17.40
N GLN A 178 -4.35 22.87 16.64
CA GLN A 178 -2.99 23.31 16.35
C GLN A 178 -2.96 24.41 15.26
N ARG A 179 -3.87 24.37 14.29
CA ARG A 179 -3.93 25.32 13.16
C ARG A 179 -4.35 26.72 13.59
N THR A 180 -5.33 26.84 14.50
CA THR A 180 -5.84 28.15 14.94
C THR A 180 -4.85 28.92 15.82
N ASN A 181 -3.90 28.21 16.44
CA ASN A 181 -2.95 28.78 17.40
C ASN A 181 -1.55 29.05 16.80
N THR A 182 -1.34 28.75 15.51
CA THR A 182 -0.04 28.99 14.83
C THR A 182 -0.13 30.18 13.88
N SER A 183 0.89 31.04 13.90
CA SER A 183 1.06 32.14 12.94
C SER A 183 2.34 31.89 12.14
N PRO A 184 2.27 31.72 10.81
CA PRO A 184 1.08 31.78 9.95
C PRO A 184 0.17 30.53 10.09
N PRO A 185 -1.12 30.64 9.69
CA PRO A 185 -2.04 29.51 9.66
C PRO A 185 -1.48 28.37 8.79
N ARG A 186 -1.47 27.15 9.32
CA ARG A 186 -1.04 25.97 8.57
C ARG A 186 -2.17 25.47 7.66
N VAL A 187 -1.81 25.15 6.41
CA VAL A 187 -2.70 24.47 5.45
C VAL A 187 -3.17 23.13 6.04
N CYS A 188 -4.38 22.70 5.71
CA CYS A 188 -4.88 21.41 6.15
C CYS A 188 -3.99 20.29 5.58
N PRO A 189 -3.55 19.30 6.38
CA PRO A 189 -2.79 18.16 5.84
C PRO A 189 -3.60 17.28 4.87
N ALA A 190 -4.93 17.41 4.87
CA ALA A 190 -5.82 16.75 3.91
C ALA A 190 -5.96 17.52 2.59
N ASP A 191 -5.40 18.73 2.50
CA ASP A 191 -5.40 19.52 1.27
C ASP A 191 -4.47 18.86 0.25
N PRO A 192 -4.96 18.53 -0.97
CA PRO A 192 -4.12 18.05 -2.06
C PRO A 192 -2.85 18.89 -2.32
N GLY A 193 -2.95 20.21 -2.17
CA GLY A 193 -1.83 21.14 -2.37
C GLY A 193 -0.77 21.10 -1.26
N SER A 194 -1.03 20.41 -0.15
CA SER A 194 -0.04 20.22 0.92
C SER A 194 0.95 19.09 0.65
N ILE A 195 0.68 18.25 -0.37
CA ILE A 195 1.49 17.08 -0.71
C ILE A 195 2.55 17.45 -1.75
N SER A 196 3.78 16.95 -1.58
CA SER A 196 4.86 17.22 -2.54
C SER A 196 4.60 16.53 -3.88
N ASN A 197 5.13 17.11 -4.96
CA ASN A 197 4.98 16.53 -6.31
C ASN A 197 5.52 15.11 -6.43
N ASP A 198 6.56 14.76 -5.66
CA ASP A 198 7.13 13.42 -5.71
C ASP A 198 6.25 12.39 -5.01
N VAL A 199 5.60 12.78 -3.90
CA VAL A 199 4.60 11.93 -3.24
C VAL A 199 3.37 11.78 -4.15
N TRP A 200 2.93 12.83 -4.83
CA TRP A 200 1.82 12.77 -5.80
C TRP A 200 2.02 11.71 -6.89
N LYS A 201 3.24 11.55 -7.41
CA LYS A 201 3.56 10.56 -8.46
C LYS A 201 3.37 9.12 -8.02
N LEU A 202 3.34 8.86 -6.71
CA LEU A 202 3.12 7.53 -6.16
C LEU A 202 1.64 7.13 -6.13
N LEU A 203 0.72 8.09 -6.23
CA LEU A 203 -0.69 7.83 -6.07
C LEU A 203 -1.30 7.29 -7.39
N PRO A 204 -2.11 6.21 -7.35
CA PRO A 204 -2.84 5.78 -8.53
C PRO A 204 -3.71 6.93 -9.09
N PRO A 205 -3.73 7.17 -10.42
CA PRO A 205 -4.42 8.32 -11.02
C PRO A 205 -5.89 8.48 -10.59
N LYS A 206 -6.61 7.36 -10.49
CA LYS A 206 -7.97 7.25 -9.98
C LYS A 206 -8.14 7.92 -8.60
N TYR A 207 -7.28 7.56 -7.65
CA TYR A 207 -7.32 8.08 -6.29
C TYR A 207 -6.80 9.52 -6.19
N ALA A 208 -5.85 9.89 -7.06
CA ALA A 208 -5.38 11.25 -7.17
C ALA A 208 -6.49 12.21 -7.62
N ARG A 209 -7.19 11.85 -8.69
CA ARG A 209 -8.36 12.58 -9.19
C ARG A 209 -9.47 12.63 -8.12
N ALA A 210 -9.80 11.50 -7.51
CA ALA A 210 -10.83 11.44 -6.49
C ALA A 210 -10.55 12.35 -5.30
N TRP A 211 -9.29 12.46 -4.86
CA TRP A 211 -8.90 13.37 -3.79
C TRP A 211 -9.10 14.83 -4.19
N VAL A 212 -8.63 15.23 -5.38
CA VAL A 212 -8.80 16.61 -5.88
C VAL A 212 -10.28 16.97 -6.05
N VAL A 213 -11.08 16.09 -6.65
CA VAL A 213 -12.52 16.29 -6.84
C VAL A 213 -13.25 16.36 -5.50
N GLY A 214 -12.98 15.42 -4.58
CA GLY A 214 -13.56 15.42 -3.25
C GLY A 214 -13.25 16.70 -2.48
N TRP A 215 -12.00 17.15 -2.55
CA TRP A 215 -11.59 18.41 -1.93
C TRP A 215 -12.28 19.63 -2.54
N ALA A 216 -12.31 19.73 -3.87
CA ALA A 216 -12.94 20.87 -4.55
C ALA A 216 -14.45 20.95 -4.33
N MET A 217 -15.15 19.81 -4.43
CA MET A 217 -16.61 19.74 -4.28
C MET A 217 -17.08 19.89 -2.82
N GLY A 218 -16.29 19.41 -1.85
CA GLY A 218 -16.58 19.62 -0.43
C GLY A 218 -16.21 21.00 0.10
N GLU A 219 -16.06 21.98 -0.80
CA GLU A 219 -15.65 23.36 -0.52
C GLU A 219 -14.30 23.48 0.22
N GLY A 220 -13.41 22.50 0.01
CA GLY A 220 -12.08 22.41 0.64
C GLY A 220 -11.22 23.66 0.51
N ALA A 221 -11.34 24.38 -0.62
CA ALA A 221 -10.59 25.60 -0.89
C ALA A 221 -11.37 26.90 -0.57
N GLY A 222 -12.70 26.84 -0.48
CA GLY A 222 -13.58 28.02 -0.44
C GLY A 222 -13.72 28.69 0.94
N GLY A 223 -13.51 27.95 2.02
CA GLY A 223 -13.73 28.46 3.39
C GLY A 223 -12.62 29.34 3.96
N HIS A 224 -11.40 29.28 3.42
CA HIS A 224 -10.21 29.77 4.13
C HIS A 224 -10.07 31.28 4.30
N LEU A 225 -10.83 32.09 3.55
CA LEU A 225 -10.65 33.55 3.58
C LEU A 225 -11.32 34.21 4.79
N ASN A 226 -12.40 33.63 5.33
CA ASN A 226 -13.19 34.27 6.40
C ASN A 226 -13.57 33.33 7.55
N ASP A 227 -13.51 32.00 7.38
CA ASP A 227 -13.66 31.06 8.48
C ASP A 227 -12.63 29.91 8.33
N PRO A 228 -11.57 29.85 9.16
CA PRO A 228 -10.66 28.70 9.17
C PRO A 228 -11.34 27.39 9.58
N ARG A 229 -12.64 27.44 9.92
CA ARG A 229 -13.48 26.30 10.29
C ARG A 229 -14.23 25.80 9.05
N GLN A 230 -14.06 24.50 8.82
CA GLN A 230 -15.01 23.63 8.12
C GLN A 230 -15.07 23.77 6.59
N HIS A 231 -14.15 23.10 5.91
CA HIS A 231 -14.65 22.31 4.78
C HIS A 231 -15.63 21.28 5.33
N ASN A 232 -16.72 21.01 4.62
CA ASN A 232 -17.66 19.99 5.02
C ASN A 232 -16.99 18.63 4.80
N LEU A 233 -16.31 18.12 5.82
CA LEU A 233 -15.51 16.91 5.73
C LEU A 233 -16.36 15.72 5.30
N ASP A 234 -17.60 15.63 5.77
CA ASP A 234 -18.53 14.59 5.35
C ASP A 234 -18.80 14.68 3.84
N GLU A 235 -18.91 15.89 3.29
CA GLU A 235 -19.04 16.14 1.87
C GLU A 235 -17.75 15.82 1.09
N VAL A 236 -16.57 16.21 1.59
CA VAL A 236 -15.27 15.85 0.98
C VAL A 236 -15.15 14.33 0.87
N ILE A 237 -15.46 13.62 1.96
CA ILE A 237 -15.39 12.16 2.00
C ILE A 237 -16.43 11.52 1.07
N ARG A 238 -17.67 12.04 1.04
CA ARG A 238 -18.73 11.55 0.16
C ARG A 238 -18.35 11.72 -1.31
N CYS A 239 -17.89 12.90 -1.70
CA CYS A 239 -17.47 13.22 -3.07
C CYS A 239 -16.22 12.43 -3.47
N PHE A 240 -15.28 12.21 -2.55
CA PHE A 240 -14.11 11.35 -2.79
C PHE A 240 -14.53 9.91 -3.13
N LYS A 241 -15.43 9.30 -2.35
CA LYS A 241 -15.90 7.92 -2.61
C LYS A 241 -16.63 7.83 -3.95
N TYR A 242 -17.55 8.77 -4.21
CA TYR A 242 -18.26 8.85 -5.47
C TYR A 242 -17.32 9.00 -6.68
N ALA A 243 -16.31 9.88 -6.58
CA ALA A 243 -15.31 10.07 -7.63
C ALA A 243 -14.42 8.84 -7.85
N THR A 244 -14.25 8.00 -6.82
CA THR A 244 -13.53 6.73 -6.93
C THR A 244 -14.38 5.69 -7.66
N GLU A 245 -15.68 5.60 -7.35
CA GLU A 245 -16.61 4.63 -7.96
C GLU A 245 -16.93 4.96 -9.42
N SER A 246 -17.09 6.25 -9.76
CA SER A 246 -17.38 6.71 -11.13
C SER A 246 -16.21 6.57 -12.11
N TYR A 247 -14.98 6.44 -11.61
CA TYR A 247 -13.82 6.29 -12.48
C TYR A 247 -13.88 4.97 -13.28
N ASP A 248 -14.37 3.89 -12.65
CA ASP A 248 -14.41 2.58 -13.30
C ASP A 248 -15.50 2.51 -14.39
N SER A 249 -16.57 3.29 -14.27
CA SER A 249 -17.65 3.31 -15.27
C SER A 249 -17.26 4.05 -16.55
N ASP A 250 -16.36 5.03 -16.46
CA ASP A 250 -15.92 5.81 -17.61
C ASP A 250 -14.95 5.00 -18.50
N ASP A 251 -14.07 4.20 -17.90
CA ASP A 251 -13.10 3.36 -18.62
C ASP A 251 -13.77 2.23 -19.43
N GLU A 252 -14.89 1.68 -18.95
CA GLU A 252 -15.64 0.65 -19.68
C GLU A 252 -16.29 1.23 -20.96
N ALA A 253 -16.79 2.47 -20.89
CA ALA A 253 -17.52 3.10 -22.00
C ALA A 253 -16.62 3.46 -23.20
N GLU A 254 -15.33 3.73 -22.99
CA GLU A 254 -14.41 4.06 -24.09
C GLU A 254 -13.89 2.83 -24.85
N SER A 255 -14.06 1.62 -24.31
CA SER A 255 -13.52 0.39 -24.90
C SER A 255 -14.36 -0.19 -26.06
N ASP A 256 -15.66 0.14 -26.14
CA ASP A 256 -16.59 -0.45 -27.11
C ASP A 256 -16.62 0.24 -28.49
N ASP A 257 -16.02 1.42 -28.65
CA ASP A 257 -16.12 2.22 -29.89
C ASP A 257 -15.00 1.95 -30.93
N SER A 258 -14.11 0.99 -30.69
CA SER A 258 -12.91 0.80 -31.53
C SER A 258 -12.97 -0.32 -32.59
N ASP A 259 -14.04 -1.12 -32.67
CA ASP A 259 -14.09 -2.32 -33.55
C ASP A 259 -14.82 -2.13 -34.90
N GLY A 260 -15.04 -0.88 -35.33
CA GLY A 260 -15.97 -0.55 -36.42
C GLY A 260 -15.39 -0.13 -37.78
N LYS A 261 -14.10 -0.37 -38.10
CA LYS A 261 -13.55 -0.04 -39.43
C LYS A 261 -12.80 -1.21 -40.07
N SER A 262 -13.55 -2.15 -40.63
CA SER A 262 -13.06 -3.00 -41.72
C SER A 262 -12.93 -2.15 -43.00
N GLU A 263 -11.69 -1.86 -43.39
CA GLU A 263 -11.38 -1.31 -44.71
C GLU A 263 -11.68 -2.37 -45.79
N GLU A 264 -12.66 -2.07 -46.66
CA GLU A 264 -12.82 -2.70 -47.96
C GLU A 264 -11.58 -2.40 -48.81
N VAL A 265 -10.69 -3.38 -48.93
CA VAL A 265 -9.64 -3.39 -49.95
C VAL A 265 -10.30 -3.67 -51.30
N THR A 266 -10.32 -2.66 -52.17
CA THR A 266 -10.65 -2.78 -53.60
C THR A 266 -9.39 -2.76 -54.45
#